data_AF-A0A832RTB8-F1
#
_entry.id   AF-A0A832RTB8-F1
#
_cell.length_a   1.000
_cell.length_b   1.000
_cell.length_c   1.000
_cell.angle_alpha   90.00
_cell.angle_beta   90.00
_cell.angle_gamma   90.00
#
_symmetry.space_group_name_H-M   'P 1'
#
loop_
_entity.id
_entity.type
_entity.pdbx_description
1 polymer ?
#
loop_
_entity_poly.entity_id
_entity_poly.type
_entity_poly.pdbx_seq_one_letter_code
_entity_poly.pdbx_strand_id
1 'polypeptide(L)'
;SDLDYLKMLKNAEVHEPEFCSPILLTTEELPVKIEELESDGFFTKPKTVSETVEQLLQHGFIVSPLAVSKILAKRAFNKELLKKSQEKKTFYYKELLN
;
A
#
# COMPACT_ATOMS: atom_id res chain seq x y z
N SER A 1 35.42 1.58 -38.14
CA SER A 1 35.52 0.60 -37.04
C SER A 1 34.39 0.84 -36.07
N ASP A 2 33.62 -0.20 -35.75
CA ASP A 2 32.48 -0.19 -34.81
C ASP A 2 32.82 0.39 -33.42
N LEU A 3 34.11 0.43 -33.09
CA LEU A 3 34.64 1.02 -31.87
C LEU A 3 34.42 2.53 -31.73
N ASP A 4 34.27 3.27 -32.84
CA ASP A 4 34.05 4.72 -32.82
C ASP A 4 32.58 5.05 -32.51
N TYR A 5 31.65 4.22 -33.00
CA TYR A 5 30.22 4.31 -32.70
C TYR A 5 29.93 4.04 -31.22
N LEU A 6 30.61 3.05 -30.63
CA LEU A 6 30.51 2.73 -29.20
C LEU A 6 30.96 3.88 -28.29
N LYS A 7 31.91 4.72 -28.74
CA LYS A 7 32.37 5.91 -27.99
C LYS A 7 31.38 7.08 -28.04
N MET A 8 30.45 7.11 -29.00
CA MET A 8 29.39 8.11 -29.08
C MET A 8 28.18 7.79 -28.20
N LEU A 9 28.10 6.58 -27.64
CA LEU A 9 27.15 6.20 -26.58
C LEU A 9 27.59 6.82 -25.24
N LYS A 10 27.63 8.15 -25.23
CA LYS A 10 27.86 8.99 -24.06
C LYS A 10 26.86 8.57 -22.98
N ASN A 11 27.34 7.94 -21.91
CA ASN A 11 26.67 7.65 -20.64
C ASN A 11 25.19 8.09 -20.61
N ALA A 12 24.33 7.34 -21.27
CA ALA A 12 22.90 7.42 -21.03
C ALA A 12 22.65 6.65 -19.74
N GLU A 13 23.13 7.20 -18.63
CA GLU A 13 22.63 6.84 -17.31
C GLU A 13 21.19 7.36 -17.28
N VAL A 14 20.30 6.54 -17.85
CA VAL A 14 18.86 6.73 -17.74
C VAL A 14 18.59 6.57 -16.25
N HIS A 15 18.43 7.70 -15.55
CA HIS A 15 17.87 7.69 -14.22
C HIS A 15 16.44 7.20 -14.39
N GLU A 16 16.21 5.90 -14.26
CA GLU A 16 14.88 5.33 -14.26
C GLU A 16 14.18 5.80 -12.99
N PRO A 17 13.18 6.70 -13.07
CA PRO A 17 12.42 7.12 -11.90
C PRO A 17 11.57 5.96 -11.33
N GLU A 18 11.44 4.87 -12.09
CA GLU A 18 10.65 3.68 -11.76
C GLU A 18 11.27 2.82 -10.65
N PHE A 19 12.52 3.10 -10.26
CA PHE A 19 13.16 2.50 -9.07
C PHE A 19 13.13 3.43 -7.85
N CYS A 20 12.13 4.30 -7.74
CA CYS A 20 11.97 5.09 -6.53
C CYS A 20 11.70 4.15 -5.35
N SER A 21 12.66 4.06 -4.43
CA SER A 21 12.53 3.23 -3.23
C SER A 21 11.25 3.60 -2.50
N PRO A 22 10.43 2.63 -2.08
CA PRO A 22 9.12 2.94 -1.56
C PRO A 22 9.23 3.82 -0.30
N ILE A 23 8.36 4.82 -0.22
CA ILE A 23 8.47 5.90 0.76
C ILE A 23 7.96 5.39 2.10
N LEU A 24 8.72 5.59 3.16
CA LEU A 24 8.28 5.26 4.51
C LEU A 24 7.13 6.19 4.90
N LEU A 25 5.95 5.60 5.07
CA LEU A 25 4.74 6.34 5.39
C LEU A 25 4.69 6.62 6.90
N THR A 26 4.48 7.88 7.29
CA THR A 26 4.29 8.27 8.69
C THR A 26 2.91 7.87 9.20
N THR A 27 2.73 7.82 10.53
CA THR A 27 1.44 7.43 11.13
C THR A 27 0.33 8.43 10.83
N GLU A 28 0.68 9.66 10.47
CA GLU A 28 -0.23 10.77 10.16
C GLU A 28 -0.82 10.66 8.75
N GLU A 29 -0.01 10.23 7.78
CA GLU A 29 -0.42 10.07 6.37
C GLU A 29 -1.10 8.70 6.13
N LEU A 30 -0.86 7.72 7.00
CA LEU A 30 -1.40 6.36 6.88
C LEU A 30 -2.94 6.31 6.88
N PRO A 31 -3.67 7.03 7.75
CA PRO A 31 -5.13 7.06 7.68
C PRO A 31 -5.63 7.57 6.33
N VAL A 32 -5.04 8.64 5.77
CA VAL A 32 -5.43 9.21 4.48
C VAL A 32 -5.28 8.17 3.37
N LYS A 33 -4.15 7.45 3.35
CA LYS A 33 -3.89 6.40 2.35
C LYS A 33 -4.87 5.22 2.45
N ILE A 34 -5.25 4.84 3.68
CA ILE A 34 -6.26 3.79 3.91
C ILE A 34 -7.65 4.26 3.43
N GLU A 35 -7.95 5.55 3.55
CA GLU A 35 -9.17 6.19 3.04
C GLU A 35 -9.25 6.16 1.50
N GLU A 36 -8.12 6.40 0.83
CA GLU A 36 -8.01 6.25 -0.62
C GLU A 36 -8.24 4.81 -1.06
N LEU A 37 -7.62 3.83 -0.38
CA LEU A 37 -7.86 2.40 -0.64
C LEU A 37 -9.33 2.02 -0.42
N GLU A 38 -9.97 2.59 0.60
CA GLU A 38 -11.39 2.38 0.83
C GLU A 38 -12.25 2.95 -0.29
N SER A 39 -11.92 4.15 -0.78
CA SER A 39 -12.60 4.80 -1.89
C SER A 39 -12.42 4.05 -3.21
N ASP A 40 -11.28 3.38 -3.39
CA ASP A 40 -11.01 2.47 -4.52
C ASP A 40 -11.78 1.13 -4.40
N GLY A 41 -12.46 0.90 -3.28
CA GLY A 41 -13.25 -0.31 -3.04
C GLY A 41 -12.41 -1.50 -2.56
N PHE A 42 -11.18 -1.28 -2.09
CA PHE A 42 -10.30 -2.35 -1.59
C PHE A 42 -10.94 -3.18 -0.47
N PHE A 43 -11.67 -2.53 0.44
CA PHE A 43 -12.36 -3.17 1.57
C PHE A 43 -13.73 -3.75 1.22
N THR A 44 -14.13 -3.76 -0.05
CA THR A 44 -15.35 -4.46 -0.50
C THR A 44 -15.25 -5.97 -0.26
N LYS A 45 -14.02 -6.49 -0.24
CA LYS A 45 -13.72 -7.89 0.13
C LYS A 45 -13.05 -7.92 1.51
N PRO A 46 -13.18 -9.02 2.27
CA PRO A 46 -12.44 -9.21 3.51
C PRO A 46 -10.93 -9.21 3.25
N LYS A 47 -10.23 -8.25 3.85
CA LYS A 47 -8.78 -8.04 3.70
C LYS A 47 -8.05 -8.16 5.02
N THR A 48 -6.86 -8.76 4.97
CA THR A 48 -5.98 -8.88 6.13
C THR A 48 -5.06 -7.66 6.27
N VAL A 49 -4.45 -7.52 7.45
CA VAL A 49 -3.41 -6.50 7.69
C VAL A 49 -2.26 -6.69 6.68
N SER A 50 -1.83 -7.93 6.45
CA SER A 50 -0.76 -8.25 5.48
C SER A 50 -1.14 -7.82 4.06
N GLU A 51 -2.34 -8.15 3.58
CA GLU A 51 -2.79 -7.71 2.25
C GLU A 51 -2.86 -6.19 2.13
N THR A 52 -3.24 -5.50 3.20
CA THR A 52 -3.29 -4.02 3.20
C THR A 52 -1.88 -3.43 3.11
N VAL A 53 -0.92 -4.01 3.84
CA VAL A 53 0.51 -3.64 3.74
C VAL A 53 1.03 -3.90 2.33
N GLU A 54 0.69 -5.04 1.74
CA GLU A 54 1.09 -5.38 0.37
C GLU A 54 0.50 -4.41 -0.66
N GLN A 55 -0.77 -4.01 -0.54
CA GLN A 55 -1.33 -2.98 -1.40
C GLN A 55 -0.63 -1.64 -1.25
N LEU A 56 -0.36 -1.20 -0.02
CA LEU A 56 0.37 0.04 0.20
C LEU A 56 1.76 0.00 -0.45
N LEU A 57 2.41 -1.17 -0.40
CA LEU A 57 3.68 -1.40 -1.10
C LEU A 57 3.53 -1.34 -2.63
N GLN A 58 2.46 -1.90 -3.21
CA GLN A 58 2.15 -1.77 -4.63
C GLN A 58 1.92 -0.31 -5.05
N HIS A 59 1.42 0.53 -4.15
CA HIS A 59 1.30 1.97 -4.34
C HIS A 59 2.60 2.75 -4.06
N GLY A 60 3.71 2.06 -3.77
CA GLY A 60 5.02 2.68 -3.55
C GLY A 60 5.26 3.14 -2.10
N PHE A 61 4.52 2.62 -1.13
CA PHE A 61 4.64 3.00 0.28
C PHE A 61 5.08 1.85 1.18
N ILE A 62 6.10 2.08 2.01
CA ILE A 62 6.49 1.16 3.08
C ILE A 62 5.72 1.53 4.34
N VAL A 63 5.04 0.55 4.94
CA VAL A 63 4.31 0.72 6.19
C VAL A 63 4.62 -0.41 7.17
N SER A 64 4.62 -0.08 8.46
CA SER A 64 4.71 -1.10 9.50
C SER A 64 3.37 -1.84 9.64
N PRO A 65 3.35 -3.19 9.64
CA PRO A 65 2.13 -3.96 9.90
C PRO A 65 1.44 -3.60 11.22
N LEU A 66 2.20 -3.17 12.23
CA LEU A 66 1.66 -2.71 13.51
C LEU A 66 0.90 -1.39 13.37
N ALA A 67 1.41 -0.45 12.57
CA ALA A 67 0.75 0.82 12.30
C ALA A 67 -0.55 0.60 11.54
N VAL A 68 -0.52 -0.27 10.50
CA VAL A 68 -1.72 -0.67 9.74
C VAL A 68 -2.74 -1.33 10.65
N SER A 69 -2.32 -2.29 11.49
CA SER A 69 -3.21 -2.95 12.46
C SER A 69 -3.88 -1.93 13.40
N LYS A 70 -3.12 -0.95 13.91
CA LYS A 70 -3.64 0.10 14.80
C LYS A 70 -4.68 0.98 14.09
N ILE A 71 -4.45 1.39 12.85
CA ILE A 71 -5.38 2.22 12.08
C ILE A 71 -6.63 1.43 11.68
N LEU A 72 -6.48 0.19 11.20
CA LEU A 72 -7.61 -0.67 10.87
C LEU A 72 -8.48 -0.97 12.10
N ALA A 73 -7.84 -1.24 13.25
CA ALA A 73 -8.55 -1.42 14.52
C ALA A 73 -9.27 -0.15 14.96
N LYS A 74 -8.67 1.04 14.77
CA LYS A 74 -9.29 2.33 15.06
C LYS A 74 -10.51 2.59 14.17
N ARG A 75 -10.41 2.38 12.85
CA ARG A 75 -11.54 2.50 11.92
C ARG A 75 -12.64 1.48 12.23
N ALA A 76 -12.28 0.27 12.60
CA ALA A 76 -13.25 -0.74 13.02
C ALA A 76 -13.96 -0.34 14.33
N PHE A 77 -13.24 0.28 15.26
CA PHE A 77 -13.81 0.83 16.50
C PHE A 77 -14.77 2.00 16.22
N ASN A 78 -14.43 2.86 15.25
CA ASN A 78 -15.29 3.95 14.77
C ASN A 78 -16.50 3.47 13.94
N LYS A 79 -16.68 2.16 13.75
CA LYS A 79 -17.72 1.54 12.90
C LYS A 79 -17.62 1.89 11.41
N GLU A 80 -16.46 2.35 10.95
CA GLU A 80 -16.18 2.59 9.53
C GLU A 80 -15.90 1.26 8.80
N LEU A 81 -15.28 0.32 9.51
CA LEU A 81 -14.98 -1.03 9.03
C LEU A 81 -15.57 -2.09 9.96
N LEU A 82 -15.94 -3.23 9.41
CA LEU A 82 -16.26 -4.44 10.16
C LEU A 82 -14.99 -5.28 10.30
N LYS A 83 -14.83 -5.89 11.47
CA LYS A 83 -13.78 -6.90 11.70
C LYS A 83 -14.41 -8.27 11.84
N LYS A 84 -13.80 -9.27 11.19
CA LYS A 84 -14.13 -10.69 11.37
C LYS A 84 -12.87 -11.47 11.65
N SER A 85 -12.88 -12.24 12.72
CA SER A 85 -11.81 -13.19 13.04
C SER A 85 -12.21 -14.59 12.56
N GLN A 86 -11.44 -15.16 11.64
CA GLN A 86 -11.64 -16.51 11.11
C GLN A 86 -10.29 -17.24 11.08
N GLU A 87 -10.24 -18.47 11.60
CA GLU A 87 -9.05 -19.35 11.53
C GLU A 87 -7.74 -18.66 11.94
N LYS A 88 -7.78 -17.91 13.05
CA LYS A 88 -6.65 -17.11 13.60
C LYS A 88 -6.21 -15.90 12.76
N LYS A 89 -6.91 -15.58 11.66
CA LYS A 89 -6.69 -14.36 10.88
C LYS A 89 -7.78 -13.33 11.18
N THR A 90 -7.39 -12.07 11.24
CA THR A 90 -8.33 -10.94 11.36
C THR A 90 -8.50 -10.30 10.00
N PHE A 91 -9.73 -10.25 9.54
CA PHE A 91 -10.15 -9.65 8.29
C PHE A 91 -10.92 -8.36 8.58
N TYR A 92 -10.69 -7.36 7.75
CA TYR A 92 -11.35 -6.07 7.76
C TYR A 92 -12.07 -5.88 6.44
N TYR A 93 -13.32 -5.43 6.47
CA TYR A 93 -14.12 -5.15 5.28
C TYR A 93 -15.14 -4.06 5.58
N LYS A 94 -15.63 -3.42 4.52
CA LYS A 94 -16.72 -2.47 4.56
C LYS A 94 -17.99 -3.17 4.08
N GLU A 95 -19.08 -3.02 4.83
CA GLU A 95 -20.39 -3.46 4.35
C GLU A 95 -20.85 -2.47 3.29
N LEU A 96 -21.00 -2.93 2.05
CA LEU A 96 -21.70 -2.15 1.03
C LEU A 96 -23.18 -2.16 1.42
N LEU A 97 -23.67 -1.01 1.89
CA LEU A 97 -25.10 -0.77 2.01
C LEU A 97 -25.70 -0.81 0.59
N ASN A 98 -26.38 -1.90 0.28
CA ASN A 98 -27.23 -2.02 -0.91
C ASN A 98 -28.47 -1.13 -0.80
#